data_AF-A0A9P6Z8U2-F1
#
_entry.id   AF-A0A9P6Z8U2-F1
#
_cell.length_a   1.000
_cell.length_b   1.000
_cell.length_c   1.000
_cell.angle_alpha   90.00
_cell.angle_beta   90.00
_cell.angle_gamma   90.00
#
_symmetry.space_group_name_H-M   'P 1'
#
loop_
_entity.id
_entity.type
_entity.pdbx_description
1 polymer ?
#
loop_
_entity_poly.entity_id
_entity_poly.type
_entity_poly.pdbx_seq_one_letter_code
_entity_poly.pdbx_strand_id
1 'polypeptide(L)'
;MKKTQIEYIFVDKYNELRSKSKTLDFIPTELSDIPLLSIEEDEHLADLLKHTEPLIPVAMYDDPFRTQGAKLVLCQLSSRVHCKEIMNYYSHLEPWFGIEQEYVLFDPKTEKPLGWPLHGQPEANGEYYCGIGAGRIFGRDVMEAHYRACLYAGIKICGCNAEVMPSQLEYQIGPCEGVSIGDELWMARYIMERVAEDFGYIVSLHPKAIQGAWNPSGCHTNFSTNEMRSTEKGLEAIEAAIENMSEKHFEHINVYGQDNHLRLTGEYETGHISVFSYGVGNRGASIRIPRKVASDGKGYMEDRRPASNIDPYEVVSIIMKSSFNYQPPSLFEFIYP
;
A
#
# COMPACT_ATOMS: atom_id res chain seq x y z
N MET A 1 -10.33 1.09 -37.37
CA MET A 1 -10.32 1.57 -35.97
C MET A 1 -9.38 0.68 -35.18
N LYS A 2 -8.52 1.26 -34.34
CA LYS A 2 -7.54 0.48 -33.57
C LYS A 2 -8.23 -0.06 -32.32
N LYS A 3 -8.43 -1.38 -32.28
CA LYS A 3 -8.93 -2.08 -31.10
C LYS A 3 -7.90 -2.02 -29.97
N THR A 4 -8.38 -1.95 -28.74
CA THR A 4 -7.54 -1.76 -27.55
C THR A 4 -7.98 -2.69 -26.44
N GLN A 5 -7.03 -3.32 -25.75
CA GLN A 5 -7.30 -4.15 -24.59
C GLN A 5 -7.34 -3.29 -23.32
N ILE A 6 -8.33 -3.55 -22.48
CA ILE A 6 -8.52 -2.94 -21.16
C ILE A 6 -8.53 -4.05 -20.13
N GLU A 7 -7.65 -3.97 -19.15
CA GLU A 7 -7.62 -4.88 -18.01
C GLU A 7 -8.38 -4.26 -16.84
N TYR A 8 -9.53 -4.83 -16.46
CA TYR A 8 -10.23 -4.46 -15.24
C TYR A 8 -9.57 -5.19 -14.09
N ILE A 9 -9.17 -4.45 -13.06
CA ILE A 9 -8.48 -4.94 -11.86
C ILE A 9 -9.36 -4.64 -10.66
N PHE A 10 -9.57 -5.64 -9.81
CA PHE A 10 -10.44 -5.55 -8.65
C PHE A 10 -9.91 -6.45 -7.52
N VAL A 11 -10.43 -6.24 -6.32
CA VAL A 11 -10.06 -7.02 -5.13
C VAL A 11 -11.23 -7.89 -4.72
N ASP A 12 -10.98 -9.16 -4.44
CA ASP A 12 -12.02 -10.11 -4.05
C ASP A 12 -12.34 -10.10 -2.55
N LYS A 13 -13.29 -10.95 -2.13
CA LYS A 13 -13.69 -11.12 -0.73
C LYS A 13 -12.59 -11.61 0.22
N TYR A 14 -11.47 -12.08 -0.33
CA TYR A 14 -10.30 -12.55 0.43
C TYR A 14 -9.18 -11.50 0.47
N ASN A 15 -9.44 -10.29 -0.03
CA ASN A 15 -8.46 -9.21 -0.16
C ASN A 15 -7.34 -9.52 -1.17
N GLU A 16 -7.63 -10.36 -2.17
CA GLU A 16 -6.70 -10.75 -3.23
C GLU A 16 -7.01 -10.03 -4.54
N LEU A 17 -5.96 -9.67 -5.30
CA LEU A 17 -6.10 -9.04 -6.60
C LEU A 17 -6.60 -10.02 -7.67
N ARG A 18 -7.50 -9.52 -8.52
CA ARG A 18 -8.09 -10.25 -9.64
C ARG A 18 -8.16 -9.34 -10.86
N SER A 19 -8.15 -9.92 -12.05
CA SER A 19 -8.32 -9.14 -13.27
C SER A 19 -9.04 -9.87 -14.39
N LYS A 20 -9.63 -9.09 -15.30
CA LYS A 20 -10.29 -9.59 -16.52
C LYS A 20 -10.14 -8.56 -17.65
N SER A 21 -9.81 -9.02 -18.85
CA SER A 21 -9.66 -8.15 -20.02
C SER A 21 -10.97 -7.98 -20.81
N LYS A 22 -11.16 -6.78 -21.37
CA LYS A 22 -12.17 -6.49 -22.41
C LYS A 22 -11.51 -5.78 -23.59
N THR A 23 -12.06 -5.93 -24.79
CA THR A 23 -11.61 -5.18 -25.97
C THR A 23 -12.56 -4.02 -26.25
N LEU A 24 -12.01 -2.82 -26.44
CA LEU A 24 -12.72 -1.66 -26.98
C LEU A 24 -12.33 -1.44 -28.44
N ASP A 25 -13.21 -0.83 -29.23
CA ASP A 25 -12.94 -0.52 -30.65
C ASP A 25 -12.16 0.79 -30.86
N PHE A 26 -11.73 1.43 -29.77
CA PHE A 26 -10.96 2.67 -29.74
C PHE A 26 -9.96 2.65 -28.57
N ILE A 27 -9.00 3.60 -28.54
CA ILE A 27 -8.12 3.81 -27.39
C ILE A 27 -8.81 4.81 -26.47
N PRO A 28 -9.16 4.45 -25.22
CA PRO A 28 -9.76 5.38 -24.28
C PRO A 28 -8.73 6.42 -23.83
N THR A 29 -9.20 7.65 -23.65
CA THR A 29 -8.39 8.81 -23.24
C THR A 29 -8.75 9.35 -21.87
N GLU A 30 -9.98 9.08 -21.41
CA GLU A 30 -10.49 9.48 -20.09
C GLU A 30 -11.23 8.32 -19.41
N LEU A 31 -11.42 8.40 -18.10
CA LEU A 31 -12.06 7.32 -17.33
C LEU A 31 -13.51 7.08 -17.75
N SER A 32 -14.23 8.13 -18.19
CA SER A 32 -15.61 8.06 -18.72
C SER A 32 -15.73 7.25 -20.01
N ASP A 33 -14.63 7.04 -20.73
CA ASP A 33 -14.58 6.16 -21.90
C ASP A 33 -14.68 4.67 -21.52
N ILE A 34 -14.40 4.34 -20.26
CA ILE A 34 -14.36 2.95 -19.79
C ILE A 34 -15.76 2.53 -19.34
N PRO A 35 -16.38 1.54 -20.01
CA PRO A 35 -17.69 1.06 -19.59
C PRO A 35 -17.60 0.31 -18.25
N LEU A 36 -18.70 0.30 -17.51
CA LEU A 36 -18.87 -0.61 -16.37
C LEU A 36 -18.66 -2.06 -16.83
N LEU A 37 -18.05 -2.88 -15.98
CA LEU A 37 -17.92 -4.32 -16.25
C LEU A 37 -19.07 -5.05 -15.57
N SER A 38 -20.03 -5.53 -16.37
CA SER A 38 -21.11 -6.38 -15.87
C SER A 38 -20.56 -7.72 -15.37
N ILE A 39 -21.06 -8.17 -14.23
CA ILE A 39 -20.72 -9.45 -13.61
C ILE A 39 -21.96 -10.34 -13.38
N GLU A 40 -23.15 -9.86 -13.73
CA GLU A 40 -24.43 -10.55 -13.47
C GLU A 40 -24.49 -11.94 -14.10
N GLU A 41 -23.87 -12.11 -15.27
CA GLU A 41 -23.85 -13.38 -16.01
C GLU A 41 -22.62 -14.27 -15.68
N ASP A 42 -21.78 -13.86 -14.72
CA ASP A 42 -20.55 -14.56 -14.33
C ASP A 42 -20.65 -15.02 -12.87
N GLU A 43 -21.33 -16.17 -12.65
CA GLU A 43 -21.62 -16.69 -11.29
C GLU A 43 -20.36 -16.89 -10.45
N HIS A 44 -19.24 -17.28 -11.06
CA HIS A 44 -17.96 -17.45 -10.38
C HIS A 44 -17.43 -16.11 -9.87
N LEU A 45 -17.47 -15.08 -10.73
CA LEU A 45 -17.06 -13.74 -10.35
C LEU A 45 -18.00 -13.13 -9.30
N ALA A 46 -19.31 -13.35 -9.43
CA ALA A 46 -20.30 -12.90 -8.45
C ALA A 46 -20.10 -13.55 -7.06
N ASP A 47 -19.83 -14.86 -6.97
CA ASP A 47 -19.52 -15.48 -5.68
C ASP A 47 -18.20 -14.97 -5.09
N LEU A 48 -17.20 -14.72 -5.94
CA LEU A 48 -15.90 -14.22 -5.54
C LEU A 48 -15.98 -12.79 -4.97
N LEU A 49 -16.86 -11.96 -5.53
CA LEU A 49 -17.10 -10.57 -5.12
C LEU A 49 -18.21 -10.41 -4.07
N LYS A 50 -19.06 -11.43 -3.88
CA LYS A 50 -20.25 -11.40 -3.00
C LYS A 50 -21.29 -10.33 -3.36
N HIS A 51 -21.33 -9.91 -4.63
CA HIS A 51 -22.40 -9.08 -5.19
C HIS A 51 -22.54 -9.35 -6.69
N THR A 52 -23.63 -8.85 -7.28
CA THR A 52 -23.89 -8.91 -8.73
C THR A 52 -23.83 -7.53 -9.40
N GLU A 53 -23.60 -6.47 -8.62
CA GLU A 53 -23.47 -5.11 -9.15
C GLU A 53 -22.28 -4.99 -10.11
N PRO A 54 -22.40 -4.24 -11.22
CA PRO A 54 -21.29 -4.01 -12.13
C PRO A 54 -20.09 -3.38 -11.44
N LEU A 55 -18.88 -3.79 -11.84
CA LEU A 55 -17.66 -3.14 -11.38
C LEU A 55 -17.50 -1.76 -12.01
N ILE A 56 -17.25 -0.77 -11.15
CA ILE A 56 -17.16 0.65 -11.50
C ILE A 56 -15.69 1.06 -11.67
N PRO A 57 -15.25 1.50 -12.86
CA PRO A 57 -13.90 2.08 -13.06
C PRO A 57 -13.66 3.31 -12.19
N VAL A 58 -12.51 3.37 -11.51
CA VAL A 58 -12.16 4.49 -10.63
C VAL A 58 -10.80 5.12 -10.88
N ALA A 59 -9.89 4.41 -11.53
CA ALA A 59 -8.60 4.92 -11.98
C ALA A 59 -8.13 4.16 -13.24
N MET A 60 -7.37 4.83 -14.10
CA MET A 60 -6.90 4.29 -15.38
C MET A 60 -5.40 4.59 -15.55
N TYR A 61 -4.64 3.58 -15.94
CA TYR A 61 -3.19 3.63 -16.09
C TYR A 61 -2.78 3.02 -17.43
N ASP A 62 -1.59 3.38 -17.94
CA ASP A 62 -1.03 2.72 -19.12
C ASP A 62 -0.59 1.29 -18.78
N ASP A 63 -0.90 0.33 -19.65
CA ASP A 63 -0.55 -1.08 -19.46
C ASP A 63 0.92 -1.33 -19.86
N PRO A 64 1.83 -1.60 -18.90
CA PRO A 64 3.25 -1.81 -19.19
C PRO A 64 3.55 -3.17 -19.83
N PHE A 65 2.61 -4.11 -19.78
CA PHE A 65 2.77 -5.47 -20.29
C PHE A 65 2.38 -5.58 -21.77
N ARG A 66 1.32 -4.85 -22.15
CA ARG A 66 0.73 -4.94 -23.49
C ARG A 66 1.10 -3.77 -24.38
N THR A 67 1.34 -2.60 -23.80
CA THR A 67 1.68 -1.36 -24.52
C THR A 67 0.63 -0.97 -25.58
N GLN A 68 1.00 -0.15 -26.56
CA GLN A 68 0.18 0.17 -27.74
C GLN A 68 -1.20 0.81 -27.45
N GLY A 69 -1.35 1.47 -26.30
CA GLY A 69 -2.58 2.13 -25.87
C GLY A 69 -3.48 1.27 -25.00
N ALA A 70 -3.09 0.02 -24.69
CA ALA A 70 -3.78 -0.80 -23.69
C ALA A 70 -3.74 -0.13 -22.31
N LYS A 71 -4.78 -0.36 -21.51
CA LYS A 71 -4.95 0.27 -20.20
C LYS A 71 -5.16 -0.76 -19.10
N LEU A 72 -4.64 -0.45 -17.92
CA LEU A 72 -5.05 -1.06 -16.66
C LEU A 72 -6.10 -0.16 -16.01
N VAL A 73 -7.16 -0.74 -15.48
CA VAL A 73 -8.29 -0.01 -14.89
C VAL A 73 -8.60 -0.58 -13.52
N LEU A 74 -8.39 0.21 -12.48
CA LEU A 74 -8.81 -0.15 -11.13
C LEU A 74 -10.32 0.04 -11.01
N CYS A 75 -11.00 -0.96 -10.43
CA CYS A 75 -12.41 -0.91 -10.10
C CYS A 75 -12.64 -0.51 -8.64
N GLN A 76 -13.82 0.01 -8.34
CA GLN A 76 -14.19 0.52 -7.02
C GLN A 76 -14.21 -0.59 -5.96
N LEU A 77 -13.64 -0.28 -4.79
CA LEU A 77 -13.79 -1.02 -3.55
C LEU A 77 -14.73 -0.27 -2.60
N SER A 78 -15.41 -0.99 -1.70
CA SER A 78 -16.23 -0.37 -0.64
C SER A 78 -15.39 0.52 0.30
N SER A 79 -14.21 0.05 0.71
CA SER A 79 -13.26 0.81 1.52
C SER A 79 -12.82 2.11 0.83
N ARG A 80 -12.68 2.09 -0.50
CA ARG A 80 -12.39 3.29 -1.30
C ARG A 80 -13.52 4.32 -1.27
N VAL A 81 -14.78 3.91 -1.33
CA VAL A 81 -15.94 4.82 -1.24
C VAL A 81 -15.87 5.60 0.06
N HIS A 82 -15.79 4.88 1.17
CA HIS A 82 -15.69 5.45 2.51
C HIS A 82 -14.44 6.34 2.65
N CYS A 83 -13.29 5.90 2.15
CA CYS A 83 -12.06 6.70 2.14
C CYS A 83 -12.24 8.01 1.36
N LYS A 84 -12.86 7.97 0.18
CA LYS A 84 -13.07 9.16 -0.65
C LYS A 84 -13.93 10.20 0.06
N GLU A 85 -14.97 9.79 0.79
CA GLU A 85 -15.82 10.69 1.58
C GLU A 85 -15.02 11.41 2.66
N ILE A 86 -14.20 10.68 3.42
CA ILE A 86 -13.33 11.25 4.47
C ILE A 86 -12.30 12.20 3.87
N MET A 87 -11.66 11.84 2.76
CA MET A 87 -10.68 12.69 2.10
C MET A 87 -11.31 13.95 1.51
N ASN A 88 -12.54 13.88 1.00
CA ASN A 88 -13.28 15.05 0.54
C ASN A 88 -13.61 15.99 1.70
N TYR A 89 -14.06 15.46 2.84
CA TYR A 89 -14.36 16.24 4.05
C TYR A 89 -13.11 17.01 4.52
N TYR A 90 -11.95 16.37 4.51
CA TYR A 90 -10.67 16.96 4.92
C TYR A 90 -9.83 17.55 3.79
N SER A 91 -10.41 17.80 2.61
CA SER A 91 -9.67 18.29 1.43
C SER A 91 -8.93 19.60 1.67
N HIS A 92 -9.48 20.49 2.52
CA HIS A 92 -8.87 21.75 2.93
C HIS A 92 -7.53 21.61 3.69
N LEU A 93 -7.21 20.41 4.19
CA LEU A 93 -5.95 20.10 4.87
C LEU A 93 -4.86 19.62 3.90
N GLU A 94 -5.19 19.38 2.64
CA GLU A 94 -4.26 18.86 1.61
C GLU A 94 -3.44 17.64 2.12
N PRO A 95 -4.12 16.54 2.53
CA PRO A 95 -3.47 15.42 3.18
C PRO A 95 -2.60 14.63 2.20
N TRP A 96 -1.30 14.54 2.48
CA TRP A 96 -0.34 13.76 1.69
C TRP A 96 0.06 12.50 2.42
N PHE A 97 0.11 11.40 1.67
CA PHE A 97 0.55 10.10 2.12
C PHE A 97 1.73 9.58 1.28
N GLY A 98 2.63 8.85 1.91
CA GLY A 98 3.61 8.01 1.23
C GLY A 98 3.67 6.65 1.92
N ILE A 99 3.70 5.56 1.15
CA ILE A 99 3.65 4.20 1.70
C ILE A 99 4.90 3.43 1.27
N GLU A 100 5.51 2.74 2.24
CA GLU A 100 6.67 1.86 2.11
C GLU A 100 6.19 0.40 2.10
N GLN A 101 5.99 -0.21 0.92
CA GLN A 101 5.48 -1.57 0.81
C GLN A 101 6.63 -2.58 0.83
N GLU A 102 6.73 -3.34 1.91
CA GLU A 102 7.64 -4.48 2.00
C GLU A 102 6.96 -5.77 1.54
N TYR A 103 7.71 -6.69 0.93
CA TYR A 103 7.23 -7.98 0.46
C TYR A 103 8.36 -9.01 0.40
N VAL A 104 8.00 -10.30 0.34
CA VAL A 104 8.96 -11.41 0.22
C VAL A 104 8.68 -12.20 -1.04
N LEU A 105 9.73 -12.50 -1.80
CA LEU A 105 9.64 -13.39 -2.96
C LEU A 105 9.87 -14.85 -2.55
N PHE A 106 9.05 -15.75 -3.08
CA PHE A 106 9.16 -17.20 -2.89
C PHE A 106 9.37 -17.90 -4.24
N ASP A 107 10.19 -18.96 -4.21
CA ASP A 107 10.32 -19.89 -5.33
C ASP A 107 9.31 -21.03 -5.15
N PRO A 108 8.29 -21.14 -6.01
CA PRO A 108 7.27 -22.18 -5.91
C PRO A 108 7.82 -23.60 -6.06
N LYS A 109 9.00 -23.78 -6.66
CA LYS A 109 9.62 -25.11 -6.81
C LYS A 109 10.22 -25.62 -5.51
N THR A 110 10.67 -24.71 -4.65
CA THR A 110 11.31 -25.05 -3.37
C THR A 110 10.41 -24.77 -2.18
N GLU A 111 9.31 -24.04 -2.38
CA GLU A 111 8.41 -23.54 -1.34
C GLU A 111 9.14 -22.73 -0.26
N LYS A 112 10.21 -22.03 -0.67
CA LYS A 112 11.08 -21.22 0.20
C LYS A 112 11.25 -19.81 -0.36
N PRO A 113 11.71 -18.85 0.47
CA PRO A 113 12.07 -17.54 -0.05
C PRO A 113 13.15 -17.66 -1.12
N LEU A 114 13.05 -16.82 -2.14
CA LEU A 114 13.84 -16.91 -3.36
C LEU A 114 15.35 -16.87 -3.08
N GLY A 115 16.08 -17.91 -3.50
CA GLY A 115 17.53 -17.99 -3.31
C GLY A 115 17.97 -18.58 -1.96
N TRP A 116 17.02 -18.96 -1.09
CA TRP A 116 17.36 -19.69 0.14
C TRP A 116 17.80 -21.13 -0.19
N PRO A 117 18.72 -21.71 0.62
CA PRO A 117 19.18 -23.07 0.40
C PRO A 117 18.04 -24.09 0.62
N LEU A 118 18.03 -25.15 -0.20
CA LEU A 118 17.03 -26.22 -0.09
C LEU A 118 17.04 -26.89 1.30
N HIS A 119 18.22 -27.01 1.91
CA HIS A 119 18.39 -27.50 3.27
C HIS A 119 19.01 -26.40 4.13
N GLY A 120 18.35 -26.04 5.23
CA GLY A 120 18.80 -24.96 6.13
C GLY A 120 18.26 -23.57 5.77
N GLN A 121 18.98 -22.55 6.24
CA GLN A 121 18.69 -21.13 6.10
C GLN A 121 19.95 -20.40 5.62
N PRO A 122 19.83 -19.23 4.97
CA PRO A 122 20.99 -18.40 4.63
C PRO A 122 21.69 -17.88 5.90
N GLU A 123 22.90 -17.34 5.74
CA GLU A 123 23.63 -16.75 6.87
C GLU A 123 22.86 -15.56 7.44
N ALA A 124 22.75 -15.42 8.76
CA ALA A 124 22.01 -14.31 9.38
C ALA A 124 22.80 -12.98 9.42
N ASN A 125 23.85 -12.82 8.61
CA ASN A 125 24.68 -11.62 8.64
C ASN A 125 23.94 -10.42 8.00
N GLY A 126 24.23 -9.19 8.44
CA GLY A 126 23.52 -7.98 8.01
C GLY A 126 23.89 -7.48 6.61
N GLU A 127 24.39 -8.34 5.71
CA GLU A 127 24.89 -7.94 4.39
C GLU A 127 23.80 -7.77 3.32
N TYR A 128 22.55 -8.13 3.63
CA TYR A 128 21.44 -8.13 2.67
C TYR A 128 20.81 -6.75 2.45
N TYR A 129 20.64 -5.96 3.52
CA TYR A 129 20.04 -4.64 3.44
C TYR A 129 20.83 -3.75 2.49
N CYS A 130 20.16 -3.24 1.44
CA CYS A 130 20.79 -2.49 0.34
C CYS A 130 22.00 -3.20 -0.31
N GLY A 131 22.06 -4.54 -0.24
CA GLY A 131 23.16 -5.36 -0.72
C GLY A 131 23.32 -5.40 -2.25
N ILE A 132 24.55 -5.61 -2.71
CA ILE A 132 24.88 -5.79 -4.13
C ILE A 132 25.71 -7.07 -4.29
N GLY A 133 25.37 -7.87 -5.31
CA GLY A 133 26.05 -9.12 -5.65
C GLY A 133 25.18 -10.35 -5.44
N ALA A 134 25.48 -11.43 -6.18
CA ALA A 134 24.65 -12.64 -6.25
C ALA A 134 24.48 -13.39 -4.91
N GLY A 135 25.35 -13.14 -3.93
CA GLY A 135 25.23 -13.72 -2.58
C GLY A 135 24.46 -12.84 -1.57
N ARG A 136 24.02 -11.64 -1.98
CA ARG A 136 23.46 -10.62 -1.07
C ARG A 136 22.10 -10.10 -1.49
N ILE A 137 21.72 -10.23 -2.76
CA ILE A 137 20.39 -9.84 -3.22
C ILE A 137 19.78 -10.93 -4.10
N PHE A 138 18.51 -11.22 -3.84
CA PHE A 138 17.70 -12.18 -4.58
C PHE A 138 16.45 -11.47 -5.10
N GLY A 139 16.12 -11.64 -6.39
CA GLY A 139 14.94 -11.00 -6.99
C GLY A 139 15.14 -9.55 -7.48
N ARG A 140 16.39 -9.08 -7.67
CA ARG A 140 16.66 -7.75 -8.23
C ARG A 140 15.97 -7.54 -9.58
N ASP A 141 15.89 -8.59 -10.41
CA ASP A 141 15.25 -8.50 -11.73
C ASP A 141 13.75 -8.19 -11.62
N VAL A 142 13.06 -8.76 -10.63
CA VAL A 142 11.66 -8.45 -10.32
C VAL A 142 11.54 -6.99 -9.86
N MET A 143 12.40 -6.56 -8.92
CA MET A 143 12.40 -5.19 -8.40
C MET A 143 12.60 -4.16 -9.52
N GLU A 144 13.60 -4.36 -10.39
CA GLU A 144 13.91 -3.45 -11.50
C GLU A 144 12.81 -3.42 -12.58
N ALA A 145 12.26 -4.59 -12.92
CA ALA A 145 11.17 -4.69 -13.89
C ALA A 145 9.88 -4.03 -13.35
N HIS A 146 9.54 -4.30 -12.09
CA HIS A 146 8.42 -3.66 -11.39
C HIS A 146 8.57 -2.14 -11.34
N TYR A 147 9.74 -1.63 -10.95
CA TYR A 147 10.00 -0.20 -10.89
C TYR A 147 9.73 0.47 -12.24
N ARG A 148 10.31 -0.08 -13.32
CA ARG A 148 10.14 0.45 -14.68
C ARG A 148 8.70 0.33 -15.18
N ALA A 149 8.01 -0.75 -14.83
CA ALA A 149 6.61 -0.94 -15.18
C ALA A 149 5.71 0.08 -14.46
N CYS A 150 5.95 0.36 -13.18
CA CYS A 150 5.29 1.44 -12.44
C CYS A 150 5.54 2.81 -13.08
N LEU A 151 6.79 3.14 -13.40
CA LEU A 151 7.13 4.40 -14.09
C LEU A 151 6.40 4.54 -15.43
N TYR A 152 6.36 3.47 -16.23
CA TYR A 152 5.64 3.46 -17.50
C TYR A 152 4.13 3.65 -17.32
N ALA A 153 3.54 2.98 -16.32
CA ALA A 153 2.11 3.07 -16.03
C ALA A 153 1.68 4.43 -15.46
N GLY A 154 2.64 5.28 -15.08
CA GLY A 154 2.40 6.56 -14.43
C GLY A 154 2.15 6.45 -12.93
N ILE A 155 2.49 5.31 -12.32
CA ILE A 155 2.41 5.10 -10.87
C ILE A 155 3.45 5.98 -10.18
N LYS A 156 3.05 6.62 -9.06
CA LYS A 156 3.91 7.48 -8.24
C LYS A 156 4.91 6.71 -7.38
N ILE A 157 5.67 5.81 -7.98
CA ILE A 157 6.79 5.14 -7.33
C ILE A 157 7.95 6.13 -7.10
N CYS A 158 8.46 6.18 -5.87
CA CYS A 158 9.50 7.13 -5.47
C CYS A 158 10.81 6.50 -4.98
N GLY A 159 10.85 5.18 -4.85
CA GLY A 159 12.07 4.45 -4.55
C GLY A 159 11.86 2.95 -4.40
N CYS A 160 12.97 2.24 -4.17
CA CYS A 160 13.01 0.83 -3.79
C CYS A 160 14.32 0.50 -3.07
N ASN A 161 14.33 -0.58 -2.28
CA ASN A 161 15.53 -1.12 -1.68
C ASN A 161 15.40 -2.63 -1.42
N ALA A 162 16.55 -3.30 -1.27
CA ALA A 162 16.59 -4.62 -0.66
C ALA A 162 16.47 -4.47 0.86
N GLU A 163 15.59 -5.27 1.46
CA GLU A 163 15.33 -5.22 2.90
C GLU A 163 16.29 -6.13 3.69
N VAL A 164 16.16 -6.11 5.02
CA VAL A 164 17.07 -6.79 5.94
C VAL A 164 17.05 -8.32 5.76
N MET A 165 15.87 -8.93 5.55
CA MET A 165 15.80 -10.37 5.29
C MET A 165 16.17 -10.67 3.83
N PRO A 166 16.99 -11.69 3.54
CA PRO A 166 17.23 -12.14 2.17
C PRO A 166 15.91 -12.52 1.50
N SER A 167 15.75 -12.07 0.24
CA SER A 167 14.51 -12.21 -0.56
C SER A 167 13.37 -11.27 -0.17
N GLN A 168 13.56 -10.43 0.86
CA GLN A 168 12.67 -9.31 1.20
C GLN A 168 13.09 -8.06 0.45
N LEU A 169 12.11 -7.37 -0.10
CA LEU A 169 12.30 -6.16 -0.91
C LEU A 169 11.25 -5.12 -0.50
N GLU A 170 11.53 -3.87 -0.81
CA GLU A 170 10.63 -2.74 -0.57
C GLU A 170 10.52 -1.86 -1.80
N TYR A 171 9.34 -1.29 -2.02
CA TYR A 171 9.15 -0.14 -2.89
C TYR A 171 8.32 0.94 -2.20
N GLN A 172 8.54 2.20 -2.56
CA GLN A 172 7.82 3.33 -1.97
C GLN A 172 6.91 4.00 -2.99
N ILE A 173 5.69 4.30 -2.57
CA ILE A 173 4.68 5.03 -3.35
C ILE A 173 4.42 6.39 -2.69
N GLY A 174 4.47 7.47 -3.46
CA GLY A 174 4.06 8.80 -3.03
C GLY A 174 5.12 9.89 -3.26
N PRO A 175 4.84 11.13 -2.80
CA PRO A 175 3.64 11.52 -2.08
C PRO A 175 2.38 11.56 -2.98
N CYS A 176 1.28 11.07 -2.44
CA CYS A 176 -0.05 11.08 -3.06
C CYS A 176 -1.04 11.81 -2.16
N GLU A 177 -1.99 12.54 -2.76
CA GLU A 177 -3.00 13.28 -2.00
C GLU A 177 -4.26 12.44 -1.81
N GLY A 178 -4.75 12.39 -0.57
CA GLY A 178 -6.01 11.77 -0.21
C GLY A 178 -6.18 10.33 -0.72
N VAL A 179 -7.31 10.05 -1.38
CA VAL A 179 -7.68 8.69 -1.81
C VAL A 179 -6.73 8.09 -2.86
N SER A 180 -6.00 8.92 -3.60
CA SER A 180 -5.13 8.47 -4.69
C SER A 180 -4.01 7.54 -4.21
N ILE A 181 -3.54 7.65 -2.96
CA ILE A 181 -2.51 6.75 -2.43
C ILE A 181 -2.96 5.28 -2.44
N GLY A 182 -4.25 5.02 -2.20
CA GLY A 182 -4.79 3.67 -2.25
C GLY A 182 -4.94 3.17 -3.68
N ASP A 183 -5.34 4.05 -4.62
CA ASP A 183 -5.41 3.71 -6.05
C ASP A 183 -4.01 3.30 -6.56
N GLU A 184 -3.00 4.09 -6.22
CA GLU A 184 -1.60 3.91 -6.62
C GLU A 184 -0.99 2.64 -6.01
N LEU A 185 -1.22 2.37 -4.71
CA LEU A 185 -0.66 1.19 -4.05
C LEU A 185 -1.27 -0.11 -4.58
N TRP A 186 -2.59 -0.18 -4.74
CA TRP A 186 -3.25 -1.38 -5.28
C TRP A 186 -2.77 -1.70 -6.69
N MET A 187 -2.58 -0.68 -7.52
CA MET A 187 -2.08 -0.85 -8.88
C MET A 187 -0.59 -1.19 -8.91
N ALA A 188 0.21 -0.63 -8.01
CA ALA A 188 1.60 -1.04 -7.84
C ALA A 188 1.71 -2.52 -7.41
N ARG A 189 0.84 -3.00 -6.52
CA ARG A 189 0.76 -4.42 -6.12
C ARG A 189 0.40 -5.31 -7.29
N TYR A 190 -0.60 -4.92 -8.09
CA TYR A 190 -0.98 -5.65 -9.30
C TYR A 190 0.19 -5.79 -10.27
N ILE A 191 0.89 -4.69 -10.55
CA ILE A 191 2.04 -4.71 -11.45
C ILE A 191 3.15 -5.59 -10.87
N MET A 192 3.41 -5.54 -9.55
CA MET A 192 4.41 -6.37 -8.88
C MET A 192 4.10 -7.86 -9.04
N GLU A 193 2.88 -8.30 -8.73
CA GLU A 193 2.48 -9.70 -8.85
C GLU A 193 2.52 -10.19 -10.30
N ARG A 194 2.08 -9.36 -11.26
CA ARG A 194 2.16 -9.67 -12.69
C ARG A 194 3.60 -9.80 -13.20
N VAL A 195 4.50 -8.94 -12.73
CA VAL A 195 5.94 -9.08 -13.03
C VAL A 195 6.50 -10.36 -12.41
N ALA A 196 6.21 -10.62 -11.14
CA ALA A 196 6.69 -11.84 -10.45
C ALA A 196 6.17 -13.12 -11.14
N GLU A 197 4.93 -13.11 -11.66
CA GLU A 197 4.36 -14.21 -12.44
C GLU A 197 5.19 -14.51 -13.69
N ASP A 198 5.62 -13.49 -14.45
CA ASP A 198 6.45 -13.67 -15.66
C ASP A 198 7.82 -14.30 -15.31
N PHE A 199 8.34 -14.04 -14.10
CA PHE A 199 9.56 -14.66 -13.58
C PHE A 199 9.31 -16.03 -12.89
N GLY A 200 8.05 -16.42 -12.72
CA GLY A 200 7.67 -17.68 -12.06
C GLY A 200 7.87 -17.68 -10.55
N TYR A 201 7.78 -16.51 -9.89
CA TYR A 201 7.90 -16.37 -8.44
C TYR A 201 6.57 -15.99 -7.80
N ILE A 202 6.44 -16.31 -6.50
CA ILE A 202 5.28 -15.92 -5.69
C ILE A 202 5.66 -14.70 -4.86
N VAL A 203 4.77 -13.72 -4.79
CA VAL A 203 4.87 -12.60 -3.85
C VAL A 203 4.10 -12.95 -2.57
N SER A 204 4.71 -12.70 -1.41
CA SER A 204 4.02 -12.74 -0.13
C SER A 204 3.99 -11.36 0.50
N LEU A 205 2.78 -10.88 0.78
CA LEU A 205 2.53 -9.71 1.62
C LEU A 205 2.28 -10.09 3.09
N HIS A 206 2.50 -11.34 3.49
CA HIS A 206 2.27 -11.77 4.87
C HIS A 206 3.25 -11.04 5.82
N PRO A 207 2.76 -10.41 6.91
CA PRO A 207 3.60 -9.56 7.77
C PRO A 207 4.71 -10.32 8.50
N LYS A 208 4.61 -11.64 8.61
CA LYS A 208 5.66 -12.50 9.15
C LYS A 208 5.82 -13.75 8.28
N ALA A 209 6.29 -13.57 7.05
CA ALA A 209 6.37 -14.64 6.06
C ALA A 209 7.25 -15.83 6.52
N ILE A 210 8.30 -15.56 7.30
CA ILE A 210 9.17 -16.58 7.90
C ILE A 210 9.13 -16.47 9.42
N GLN A 211 8.81 -17.60 10.07
CA GLN A 211 8.77 -17.69 11.53
C GLN A 211 10.19 -17.66 12.12
N GLY A 212 10.29 -17.17 13.37
CA GLY A 212 11.56 -17.06 14.09
C GLY A 212 12.30 -15.76 13.84
N ALA A 213 13.64 -15.83 13.85
CA ALA A 213 14.54 -14.68 13.94
C ALA A 213 14.83 -13.99 12.60
N TRP A 214 13.78 -13.74 11.81
CA TRP A 214 13.86 -13.05 10.53
C TRP A 214 12.97 -11.81 10.52
N ASN A 215 13.41 -10.75 9.85
CA ASN A 215 12.67 -9.49 9.81
C ASN A 215 11.24 -9.71 9.28
N PRO A 216 10.23 -9.10 9.92
CA PRO A 216 8.87 -9.09 9.40
C PRO A 216 8.71 -8.08 8.25
N SER A 217 7.56 -8.11 7.59
CA SER A 217 7.20 -7.18 6.51
C SER A 217 6.18 -6.13 6.97
N GLY A 218 6.54 -4.86 6.84
CA GLY A 218 5.70 -3.70 7.14
C GLY A 218 5.04 -3.04 5.91
N CYS A 219 4.18 -2.06 6.19
CA CYS A 219 3.69 -1.12 5.19
C CYS A 219 3.70 0.30 5.76
N HIS A 220 4.89 0.83 6.08
CA HIS A 220 4.97 2.10 6.83
C HIS A 220 4.26 3.21 6.07
N THR A 221 3.47 4.01 6.78
CA THR A 221 2.64 5.06 6.18
C THR A 221 3.09 6.42 6.69
N ASN A 222 3.72 7.17 5.80
CA ASN A 222 4.11 8.55 5.99
C ASN A 222 2.91 9.46 5.77
N PHE A 223 2.68 10.44 6.65
CA PHE A 223 1.51 11.32 6.59
C PHE A 223 1.83 12.77 6.96
N SER A 224 1.26 13.72 6.21
CA SER A 224 1.29 15.15 6.52
C SER A 224 0.08 15.91 5.99
N THR A 225 -0.25 17.05 6.61
CA THR A 225 -1.15 18.08 6.08
C THR A 225 -0.39 19.36 5.70
N ASN A 226 -1.06 20.32 5.06
CA ASN A 226 -0.49 21.64 4.79
C ASN A 226 0.07 22.33 6.04
N GLU A 227 -0.62 22.24 7.19
CA GLU A 227 -0.14 22.80 8.46
C GLU A 227 1.12 22.08 8.96
N MET A 228 1.15 20.74 8.91
CA MET A 228 2.34 19.96 9.31
C MET A 228 3.58 20.30 8.46
N ARG A 229 3.38 20.71 7.20
CA ARG A 229 4.43 21.15 6.28
C ARG A 229 4.81 22.63 6.42
N SER A 230 4.10 23.40 7.25
CA SER A 230 4.33 24.84 7.48
C SER A 230 5.53 25.10 8.39
N THR A 231 6.19 26.26 8.22
CA THR A 231 7.32 26.69 9.05
C THR A 231 6.94 27.23 10.43
N GLU A 232 5.66 27.54 10.66
CA GLU A 232 5.24 28.20 11.90
C GLU A 232 4.92 27.20 13.02
N LYS A 233 4.13 26.16 12.70
CA LYS A 233 3.61 25.18 13.67
C LYS A 233 3.67 23.72 13.18
N GLY A 234 4.55 23.43 12.22
CA GLY A 234 4.59 22.13 11.55
C GLY A 234 4.77 20.96 12.52
N LEU A 235 5.76 21.04 13.41
CA LEU A 235 6.03 20.00 14.40
C LEU A 235 4.93 19.90 15.46
N GLU A 236 4.39 21.03 15.93
CA GLU A 236 3.27 21.05 16.89
C GLU A 236 2.03 20.35 16.30
N ALA A 237 1.72 20.60 15.03
CA ALA A 237 0.62 19.93 14.33
C ALA A 237 0.85 18.42 14.18
N ILE A 238 2.10 17.99 13.97
CA ILE A 238 2.46 16.57 13.95
C ILE A 238 2.23 15.93 15.32
N GLU A 239 2.75 16.55 16.39
CA GLU A 239 2.62 16.05 17.76
C GLU A 239 1.15 15.97 18.19
N ALA A 240 0.34 16.99 17.89
CA ALA A 240 -1.10 16.98 18.17
C ALA A 240 -1.84 15.83 17.45
N ALA A 241 -1.50 15.55 16.17
CA ALA A 241 -2.08 14.42 15.46
C ALA A 241 -1.68 13.06 16.07
N ILE A 242 -0.42 12.92 16.49
CA ILE A 242 0.09 11.73 17.17
C ILE A 242 -0.65 11.50 18.50
N GLU A 243 -0.88 12.56 19.28
CA GLU A 243 -1.62 12.49 20.54
C GLU A 243 -3.03 11.95 20.31
N ASN A 244 -3.77 12.51 19.33
CA ASN A 244 -5.12 12.02 19.01
C ASN A 244 -5.10 10.56 18.52
N MET A 245 -4.13 10.19 17.66
CA MET A 245 -3.97 8.80 17.20
C MET A 245 -3.61 7.82 18.32
N SER A 246 -2.95 8.29 19.39
CA SER A 246 -2.57 7.45 20.53
C SER A 246 -3.79 6.92 21.30
N GLU A 247 -4.84 7.74 21.42
CA GLU A 247 -6.09 7.38 22.08
C GLU A 247 -6.87 6.30 21.32
N LYS A 248 -6.55 6.12 20.03
CA LYS A 248 -7.23 5.22 19.10
C LYS A 248 -6.38 4.02 18.68
N HIS A 249 -5.31 3.73 19.42
CA HIS A 249 -4.33 2.70 19.04
C HIS A 249 -4.94 1.35 18.61
N PHE A 250 -5.88 0.79 19.38
CA PHE A 250 -6.48 -0.50 19.05
C PHE A 250 -7.45 -0.43 17.87
N GLU A 251 -8.12 0.71 17.65
CA GLU A 251 -8.94 0.93 16.46
C GLU A 251 -8.06 0.93 15.20
N HIS A 252 -6.87 1.55 15.27
CA HIS A 252 -5.87 1.47 14.21
C HIS A 252 -5.38 0.03 13.98
N ILE A 253 -4.98 -0.68 15.04
CA ILE A 253 -4.50 -2.08 14.92
C ILE A 253 -5.53 -2.99 14.24
N ASN A 254 -6.83 -2.79 14.50
CA ASN A 254 -7.89 -3.59 13.91
C ASN A 254 -7.98 -3.52 12.37
N VAL A 255 -7.52 -2.42 11.76
CA VAL A 255 -7.50 -2.23 10.29
C VAL A 255 -6.08 -2.27 9.71
N TYR A 256 -5.06 -2.56 10.53
CA TYR A 256 -3.65 -2.51 10.14
C TYR A 256 -3.11 -3.86 9.66
N GLY A 257 -3.97 -4.64 8.99
CA GLY A 257 -3.64 -5.91 8.37
C GLY A 257 -3.76 -7.12 9.29
N GLN A 258 -4.11 -8.26 8.69
CA GLN A 258 -4.26 -9.54 9.40
C GLN A 258 -2.89 -10.05 9.87
N ASP A 259 -2.88 -10.80 10.97
CA ASP A 259 -1.69 -11.43 11.56
C ASP A 259 -0.58 -10.47 12.00
N ASN A 260 -0.89 -9.18 12.14
CA ASN A 260 0.07 -8.16 12.56
C ASN A 260 0.65 -8.41 13.97
N HIS A 261 -0.03 -9.19 14.82
CA HIS A 261 0.47 -9.63 16.12
C HIS A 261 1.72 -10.55 16.02
N LEU A 262 1.93 -11.22 14.88
CA LEU A 262 3.14 -12.00 14.62
C LEU A 262 4.34 -11.11 14.25
N ARG A 263 4.07 -9.87 13.83
CA ARG A 263 5.07 -8.87 13.42
C ARG A 263 5.41 -7.90 14.55
N LEU A 264 4.41 -7.30 15.18
CA LEU A 264 4.56 -6.24 16.18
C LEU A 264 4.86 -6.82 17.56
N THR A 265 6.06 -7.35 17.73
CA THR A 265 6.51 -8.01 18.98
C THR A 265 7.42 -7.13 19.83
N GLY A 266 7.80 -5.94 19.35
CA GLY A 266 8.83 -5.10 19.98
C GLY A 266 10.27 -5.47 19.60
N GLU A 267 10.46 -6.52 18.80
CA GLU A 267 11.75 -6.94 18.24
C GLU A 267 11.90 -6.46 16.77
N TYR A 268 13.09 -6.61 16.19
CA TYR A 268 13.37 -6.35 14.76
C TYR A 268 12.89 -4.98 14.25
N GLU A 269 13.16 -3.91 15.01
CA GLU A 269 12.78 -2.54 14.65
C GLU A 269 11.26 -2.31 14.51
N THR A 270 10.47 -3.03 15.31
CA THR A 270 9.01 -2.84 15.44
C THR A 270 8.62 -2.41 16.86
N GLY A 271 7.49 -1.72 17.00
CA GLY A 271 6.82 -1.55 18.29
C GLY A 271 6.07 -2.81 18.73
N HIS A 272 5.65 -2.88 19.99
CA HIS A 272 4.80 -3.96 20.49
C HIS A 272 3.31 -3.67 20.23
N ILE A 273 2.54 -4.66 19.76
CA ILE A 273 1.14 -4.47 19.31
C ILE A 273 0.20 -3.90 20.38
N SER A 274 0.50 -4.11 21.66
CA SER A 274 -0.35 -3.67 22.78
C SER A 274 0.04 -2.32 23.36
N VAL A 275 1.11 -1.69 22.90
CA VAL A 275 1.65 -0.46 23.47
C VAL A 275 1.90 0.57 22.38
N PHE A 276 1.18 1.68 22.46
CA PHE A 276 1.46 2.84 21.62
C PHE A 276 2.72 3.56 22.13
N SER A 277 3.59 3.97 21.20
CA SER A 277 4.76 4.79 21.49
C SER A 277 5.10 5.66 20.28
N TYR A 278 5.72 6.82 20.52
CA TYR A 278 6.29 7.61 19.45
C TYR A 278 7.64 8.22 19.85
N GLY A 279 8.45 8.62 18.87
CA GLY A 279 9.69 9.34 19.17
C GLY A 279 10.47 9.79 17.94
N VAL A 280 11.38 10.75 18.16
CA VAL A 280 12.25 11.30 17.11
C VAL A 280 13.31 10.27 16.71
N GLY A 281 13.27 9.84 15.44
CA GLY A 281 14.20 8.86 14.88
C GLY A 281 14.15 7.47 15.54
N ASN A 282 13.13 7.19 16.35
CA ASN A 282 12.98 5.90 17.02
C ASN A 282 12.33 4.88 16.08
N ARG A 283 13.11 3.92 15.59
CA ARG A 283 12.60 2.86 14.71
C ARG A 283 11.78 1.79 15.43
N GLY A 284 11.95 1.61 16.74
CA GLY A 284 11.16 0.68 17.54
C GLY A 284 9.85 1.28 18.09
N ALA A 285 9.53 2.51 17.72
CA ALA A 285 8.27 3.15 18.13
C ALA A 285 7.11 2.77 17.20
N SER A 286 5.88 2.97 17.67
CA SER A 286 4.69 2.86 16.82
C SER A 286 4.66 3.95 15.74
N ILE A 287 4.94 5.20 16.13
CA ILE A 287 5.08 6.34 15.21
C ILE A 287 6.47 6.95 15.35
N ARG A 288 7.11 7.20 14.21
CA ARG A 288 8.42 7.84 14.15
C ARG A 288 8.29 9.25 13.57
N ILE A 289 8.87 10.23 14.26
CA ILE A 289 9.13 11.55 13.65
C ILE A 289 10.55 11.49 13.07
N PRO A 290 10.75 11.64 11.75
CA PRO A 290 12.08 11.62 11.17
C PRO A 290 12.99 12.69 11.78
N ARG A 291 14.29 12.39 11.96
CA ARG A 291 15.23 13.35 12.56
C ARG A 291 15.29 14.68 11.82
N LYS A 292 15.18 14.65 10.48
CA LYS A 292 15.16 15.86 9.66
C LYS A 292 13.90 16.70 9.90
N VAL A 293 12.74 16.06 10.05
CA VAL A 293 11.46 16.72 10.38
C VAL A 293 11.55 17.43 11.72
N ALA A 294 12.06 16.73 12.75
CA ALA A 294 12.25 17.32 14.08
C ALA A 294 13.26 18.49 14.04
N SER A 295 14.35 18.36 13.28
CA SER A 295 15.34 19.44 13.11
C SER A 295 14.80 20.64 12.34
N ASP A 296 13.93 20.42 11.36
CA ASP A 296 13.35 21.47 10.53
C ASP A 296 12.10 22.11 11.16
N GLY A 297 11.55 21.49 12.21
CA GLY A 297 10.32 21.92 12.86
C GLY A 297 9.06 21.70 12.00
N LYS A 298 9.13 20.90 10.92
CA LYS A 298 8.03 20.68 9.97
C LYS A 298 8.27 19.46 9.08
N GLY A 299 7.19 18.90 8.52
CA GLY A 299 7.24 17.82 7.55
C GLY A 299 6.12 16.81 7.71
N TYR A 300 6.46 15.59 8.11
CA TYR A 300 5.57 14.44 8.17
C TYR A 300 5.91 13.52 9.36
N MET A 301 4.96 12.67 9.75
CA MET A 301 5.21 11.52 10.62
C MET A 301 5.15 10.22 9.85
N GLU A 302 5.75 9.16 10.39
CA GLU A 302 5.72 7.81 9.85
C GLU A 302 5.03 6.87 10.84
N ASP A 303 3.86 6.34 10.47
CA ASP A 303 3.20 5.26 11.20
C ASP A 303 3.79 3.91 10.79
N ARG A 304 4.46 3.23 11.72
CA ARG A 304 5.17 1.97 11.49
C ARG A 304 4.33 0.74 11.83
N ARG A 305 3.10 0.94 12.31
CA ARG A 305 2.18 -0.12 12.73
C ARG A 305 1.46 -0.86 11.59
N PRO A 306 1.22 -0.32 10.39
CA PRO A 306 0.56 -1.09 9.34
C PRO A 306 1.41 -2.29 8.87
N ALA A 307 0.78 -3.45 8.73
CA ALA A 307 1.39 -4.65 8.14
C ALA A 307 1.47 -4.57 6.61
N SER A 308 2.34 -5.36 5.99
CA SER A 308 2.50 -5.43 4.52
C SER A 308 1.21 -5.79 3.75
N ASN A 309 0.23 -6.45 4.38
CA ASN A 309 -1.03 -6.88 3.77
C ASN A 309 -2.23 -5.94 4.01
N ILE A 310 -2.00 -4.68 4.41
CA ILE A 310 -3.09 -3.71 4.67
C ILE A 310 -3.97 -3.46 3.44
N ASP A 311 -5.23 -3.07 3.66
CA ASP A 311 -5.97 -2.24 2.71
C ASP A 311 -5.55 -0.77 2.90
N PRO A 312 -4.88 -0.13 1.91
CA PRO A 312 -4.44 1.25 2.05
C PRO A 312 -5.60 2.22 2.30
N TYR A 313 -6.80 1.98 1.77
CA TYR A 313 -7.94 2.88 1.95
C TYR A 313 -8.38 2.94 3.41
N GLU A 314 -8.42 1.80 4.11
CA GLU A 314 -8.75 1.75 5.53
C GLU A 314 -7.69 2.45 6.37
N VAL A 315 -6.41 2.21 6.06
CA VAL A 315 -5.27 2.79 6.79
C VAL A 315 -5.27 4.32 6.71
N VAL A 316 -5.38 4.89 5.51
CA VAL A 316 -5.36 6.35 5.38
C VAL A 316 -6.65 7.00 5.88
N SER A 317 -7.78 6.29 5.80
CA SER A 317 -9.05 6.74 6.40
C SER A 317 -8.94 6.88 7.92
N ILE A 318 -8.40 5.87 8.61
CA ILE A 318 -8.30 5.91 10.07
C ILE A 318 -7.24 6.90 10.54
N ILE A 319 -6.14 7.07 9.79
CA ILE A 319 -5.15 8.13 10.06
C ILE A 319 -5.81 9.50 10.02
N MET A 320 -6.58 9.81 8.96
CA MET A 320 -7.28 11.10 8.86
C MET A 320 -8.29 11.30 9.99
N LYS A 321 -9.14 10.29 10.22
CA LYS A 321 -10.19 10.37 11.24
C LYS A 321 -9.61 10.62 12.62
N SER A 322 -8.62 9.83 13.02
CA SER A 322 -8.04 9.93 14.36
C SER A 322 -7.18 11.19 14.51
N SER A 323 -6.42 11.60 13.49
CA SER A 323 -5.57 12.79 13.58
C SER A 323 -6.38 14.06 13.90
N PHE A 324 -7.64 14.13 13.44
CA PHE A 324 -8.51 15.31 13.58
C PHE A 324 -9.81 15.02 14.33
N ASN A 325 -9.87 13.94 15.12
CA ASN A 325 -11.03 13.55 15.95
C ASN A 325 -12.39 13.61 15.21
N TYR A 326 -12.43 13.05 14.00
CA TYR A 326 -13.58 13.10 13.09
C TYR A 326 -14.89 12.77 13.79
N GLN A 327 -15.80 13.75 13.78
CA GLN A 327 -17.20 13.56 14.14
C GLN A 327 -18.00 13.55 12.84
N PRO A 328 -18.72 12.47 12.52
CA PRO A 328 -19.58 12.48 11.35
C PRO A 328 -20.62 13.61 11.47
N PRO A 329 -20.94 14.31 10.36
CA PRO A 329 -21.98 15.32 10.38
C PRO A 329 -23.27 14.72 10.93
N SER A 330 -23.96 15.44 11.80
CA SER A 330 -25.21 14.93 12.35
C SER A 330 -26.26 14.84 11.24
N LEU A 331 -27.20 13.90 11.33
CA LEU A 331 -28.35 13.80 10.41
C LEU A 331 -29.11 15.14 10.25
N PHE A 332 -29.04 16.04 11.24
CA PHE A 332 -29.65 17.36 11.19
C PHE A 332 -28.99 18.32 10.19
N GLU A 333 -27.68 18.22 9.97
CA GLU A 333 -26.93 19.11 9.05
C GLU A 333 -27.19 18.77 7.58
N PHE A 334 -27.63 17.55 7.28
CA PHE A 334 -28.04 17.16 5.92
C PHE A 334 -29.47 17.58 5.57
N ILE A 335 -30.34 17.75 6.57
CA ILE A 335 -31.77 18.07 6.37
C ILE A 335 -31.99 19.59 6.28
N TYR A 336 -31.11 20.38 6.90
CA TYR A 336 -31.18 21.85 6.88
C TYR A 336 -29.82 22.46 6.53
N PRO A 337 -29.50 22.62 5.23
CA PRO A 337 -28.27 23.26 4.77
C PRO A 337 -28.23 24.77 5.04
#